data_AF-A0A835DUI5-F1
#
_entry.id   AF-A0A835DUI5-F1
#
_cell.length_a   1.000
_cell.length_b   1.000
_cell.length_c   1.000
_cell.angle_alpha   90.00
_cell.angle_beta   90.00
_cell.angle_gamma   90.00
#
_symmetry.space_group_name_H-M   'P 1'
#
loop_
_entity.id
_entity.type
_entity.pdbx_description
1 polymer ?
#
loop_
_entity_poly.entity_id
_entity_poly.type
_entity_poly.pdbx_seq_one_letter_code
_entity_poly.pdbx_strand_id
1 'polypeptide(L)'
;MIEWEEKLEVLNSVTLIQEEDTVIWALENSRNFAIASLYSVLTFPYMDNRWMMCIWTAKLALYFRVFLLQVCNDNLQSAEQLVKRIWSGNI
;
A
#
# COMPACT_ATOMS: atom_id res chain seq x y z
N MET A 1 27.04 -10.26 4.66
CA MET A 1 27.72 -10.00 3.36
C MET A 1 27.14 -10.89 2.26
N ILE A 2 26.92 -12.18 2.50
CA ILE A 2 26.38 -13.17 1.53
C ILE A 2 24.99 -12.80 0.96
N GLU A 3 24.05 -12.36 1.81
CA GLU A 3 22.67 -12.03 1.37
C GLU A 3 22.60 -10.87 0.35
N TRP A 4 23.59 -9.97 0.36
CA TRP A 4 23.66 -8.84 -0.57
C TRP A 4 24.18 -9.28 -1.94
N GLU A 5 25.13 -10.22 -1.98
CA GLU A 5 25.71 -10.74 -3.22
C GLU A 5 24.70 -11.61 -3.97
N GLU A 6 23.93 -12.45 -3.26
CA GLU A 6 22.84 -13.23 -3.86
C GLU A 6 21.77 -12.34 -4.51
N LYS A 7 21.39 -11.23 -3.86
CA LYS A 7 20.41 -10.28 -4.43
C LYS A 7 20.96 -9.53 -5.63
N LEU A 8 22.26 -9.22 -5.64
CA LEU A 8 22.93 -8.58 -6.78
C LEU A 8 22.99 -9.51 -7.99
N GLU A 9 23.22 -10.81 -7.80
CA GLU A 9 23.16 -11.80 -8.89
C GLU A 9 21.77 -11.86 -9.52
N VAL A 10 20.71 -11.90 -8.69
CA VAL A 10 19.33 -11.89 -9.19
C VAL A 10 19.04 -10.61 -9.98
N LEU A 11 19.43 -9.44 -9.48
CA LEU A 11 19.25 -8.17 -10.17
C LEU A 11 20.02 -8.09 -11.50
N ASN A 12 21.27 -8.57 -11.52
CA ASN A 12 22.09 -8.57 -12.73
C ASN A 12 21.57 -9.52 -13.81
N SER A 13 20.78 -10.53 -13.44
CA SER A 13 20.13 -11.44 -14.40
C SER A 13 18.87 -10.85 -15.06
N VAL A 14 18.31 -9.75 -14.50
CA VAL A 14 17.11 -9.11 -15.03
C VAL A 14 17.51 -8.11 -16.12
N THR A 15 17.10 -8.38 -17.35
CA THR A 15 17.26 -7.45 -18.46
C THR A 15 16.01 -6.58 -18.57
N LEU A 16 16.16 -5.26 -18.41
CA LEU A 16 15.05 -4.32 -18.56
C LEU A 16 14.62 -4.27 -20.03
N ILE A 17 13.32 -4.45 -20.27
CA ILE A 17 12.70 -4.43 -21.59
C ILE A 17 12.01 -3.07 -21.75
N GLN A 18 11.91 -2.55 -22.98
CA GLN A 18 11.21 -1.29 -23.28
C GLN A 18 9.67 -1.40 -23.27
N GLU A 19 9.12 -2.54 -22.88
CA GLU A 19 7.66 -2.73 -22.78
C GLU A 19 7.09 -2.04 -21.54
N GLU A 20 5.79 -1.72 -21.58
CA GLU A 20 5.10 -1.15 -20.41
C GLU A 20 5.04 -2.17 -19.27
N ASP A 21 5.49 -1.75 -18.09
CA ASP A 21 5.39 -2.55 -16.88
C ASP A 21 3.92 -2.87 -16.57
N THR A 22 3.59 -4.15 -16.52
CA THR A 22 2.25 -4.59 -16.16
C THR A 22 2.19 -4.87 -14.66
N VAL A 23 1.54 -3.98 -13.90
CA VAL A 23 1.35 -4.16 -12.46
C VAL A 23 0.27 -5.21 -12.22
N ILE A 24 0.63 -6.34 -11.60
CA ILE A 24 -0.30 -7.41 -11.23
C ILE A 24 -0.61 -7.37 -9.74
N TRP A 25 -1.88 -7.58 -9.40
CA TRP A 25 -2.32 -7.63 -8.01
C TRP A 25 -2.09 -9.02 -7.42
N ALA A 26 -0.93 -9.24 -6.80
CA ALA A 26 -0.51 -10.56 -6.30
C ALA A 26 -1.32 -11.09 -5.08
N LEU A 27 -2.14 -10.24 -4.47
CA LEU A 27 -2.88 -10.56 -3.24
C LEU A 27 -4.20 -11.30 -3.49
N GLU A 28 -4.69 -11.33 -4.74
CA GLU A 28 -5.81 -12.17 -5.16
C GLU A 28 -5.44 -13.04 -6.36
N ASN A 29 -6.04 -14.23 -6.42
CA ASN A 29 -5.88 -15.15 -7.55
C ASN A 29 -6.34 -14.55 -8.89
N SER A 30 -7.24 -13.57 -8.86
CA SER A 30 -7.73 -12.86 -10.05
C SER A 30 -6.64 -12.01 -10.73
N ARG A 31 -5.55 -11.68 -10.01
CA ARG A 31 -4.44 -10.79 -10.43
C ARG A 31 -4.86 -9.38 -10.88
N ASN A 32 -6.15 -9.07 -10.79
CA ASN A 32 -6.72 -7.80 -11.20
C ASN A 32 -6.82 -6.88 -10.00
N PHE A 33 -6.36 -5.64 -10.17
CA PHE A 33 -6.56 -4.63 -9.15
C PHE A 33 -8.01 -4.17 -9.15
N ALA A 34 -8.70 -4.40 -8.04
CA ALA A 34 -9.99 -3.81 -7.77
C ALA A 34 -9.94 -3.12 -6.41
N ILE A 35 -10.62 -1.98 -6.29
CA ILE A 35 -10.77 -1.26 -5.01
C ILE A 35 -11.34 -2.21 -3.93
N ALA A 36 -12.28 -3.09 -4.30
CA ALA A 36 -12.83 -4.10 -3.42
C ALA A 36 -11.79 -5.14 -2.94
N SER A 37 -10.83 -5.51 -3.81
CA SER A 37 -9.75 -6.43 -3.47
C SER A 37 -8.72 -5.81 -2.54
N LEU A 38 -8.35 -4.55 -2.80
CA LEU A 38 -7.54 -3.77 -1.87
C LEU A 38 -8.22 -3.69 -0.50
N TYR A 39 -9.54 -3.43 -0.47
CA TYR A 39 -10.30 -3.42 0.76
C TYR A 39 -10.30 -4.77 1.47
N SER A 40 -10.57 -5.87 0.77
CA SER A 40 -10.61 -7.22 1.39
C SER A 40 -9.29 -7.55 2.11
N VAL A 41 -8.15 -7.20 1.51
CA VAL A 41 -6.83 -7.35 2.11
C VAL A 41 -6.63 -6.40 3.28
N LEU A 42 -6.93 -5.11 3.12
CA LEU A 42 -6.77 -4.14 4.21
C LEU A 42 -7.64 -4.50 5.42
N THR A 43 -8.85 -5.02 5.20
CA THR A 43 -9.79 -5.41 6.24
C THR A 43 -9.68 -6.87 6.67
N PHE A 44 -8.55 -7.55 6.43
CA PHE A 44 -8.25 -8.95 6.79
C PHE A 44 -9.18 -9.50 7.90
N PRO A 45 -10.16 -10.37 7.59
CA PRO A 45 -11.21 -10.77 8.54
C PRO A 45 -10.71 -11.62 9.73
N TYR A 46 -9.44 -11.99 9.77
CA TYR A 46 -8.83 -12.76 10.87
C TYR A 46 -8.19 -11.88 11.96
N MET A 47 -8.09 -10.58 11.74
CA MET A 47 -7.75 -9.61 12.78
C MET A 47 -8.87 -8.58 12.83
N ASP A 48 -9.78 -8.75 13.79
CA ASP A 48 -10.87 -7.81 14.07
C ASP A 48 -10.28 -6.46 14.51
N ASN A 49 -9.86 -5.64 13.55
CA ASN A 49 -9.51 -4.26 13.79
C ASN A 49 -10.82 -3.50 14.01
N ARG A 50 -11.31 -3.56 15.24
CA ARG A 50 -12.55 -2.94 15.71
C ARG A 50 -12.64 -1.46 15.31
N TRP A 51 -11.52 -0.75 15.30
CA TRP A 51 -11.46 0.66 14.86
C TRP A 51 -11.78 0.80 13.38
N MET A 52 -11.21 -0.06 12.55
CA MET A 52 -11.47 -0.07 11.11
C MET A 52 -12.93 -0.38 10.82
N MET A 53 -13.51 -1.37 11.50
CA MET A 53 -14.93 -1.71 11.37
C MET A 53 -15.84 -0.55 11.79
N CYS A 54 -15.51 0.19 12.86
CA CYS A 54 -16.24 1.40 13.26
C CYS A 54 -16.21 2.49 12.18
N ILE A 55 -15.05 2.74 11.55
CA ILE A 55 -14.93 3.73 10.46
C ILE A 55 -15.81 3.34 9.27
N TRP A 56 -15.85 2.05 8.92
CA TRP A 56 -16.62 1.54 7.79
C TRP A 56 -18.14 1.49 8.04
N THR A 57 -18.55 1.23 9.28
CA THR A 57 -19.97 1.19 9.68
C THR A 57 -20.57 2.57 9.95
N ALA A 58 -19.75 3.59 10.21
CA ALA A 58 -20.22 4.95 10.43
C ALA A 58 -20.90 5.55 9.19
N LYS A 59 -21.98 6.33 9.37
CA LYS A 59 -22.64 7.11 8.32
C LYS A 59 -21.78 8.32 7.91
N LEU A 60 -20.67 8.04 7.24
CA LEU A 60 -19.73 9.03 6.72
C LEU A 60 -19.62 8.87 5.21
N ALA A 61 -19.36 9.97 4.51
CA ALA A 61 -18.99 9.92 3.11
C ALA A 61 -17.65 9.18 2.93
N LEU A 62 -17.47 8.56 1.76
CA LEU A 62 -16.31 7.70 1.48
C LEU A 62 -14.96 8.42 1.69
N TYR A 63 -14.87 9.69 1.29
CA TYR A 63 -13.64 10.47 1.44
C TYR A 63 -13.24 10.65 2.91
N PHE A 64 -14.20 10.83 3.82
CA PHE A 64 -13.92 10.90 5.25
C PHE A 64 -13.45 9.55 5.80
N ARG A 65 -14.02 8.43 5.33
CA ARG A 65 -13.58 7.09 5.75
C ARG A 65 -12.15 6.80 5.33
N VAL A 66 -11.79 7.16 4.09
CA VAL A 66 -10.42 7.02 3.58
C VAL A 66 -9.44 7.90 4.36
N PHE A 67 -9.83 9.14 4.67
CA PHE A 67 -9.02 10.03 5.51
C PHE A 67 -8.78 9.45 6.91
N LEU A 68 -9.84 9.00 7.60
CA LEU A 68 -9.73 8.39 8.93
C LEU A 68 -8.87 7.12 8.88
N LEU A 69 -8.97 6.32 7.82
CA LEU A 69 -8.11 5.17 7.61
C LEU A 69 -6.64 5.55 7.48
N GLN A 70 -6.32 6.65 6.76
CA GLN A 70 -4.96 7.16 6.67
C GLN A 70 -4.44 7.63 8.03
N VAL A 71 -5.28 8.33 8.81
CA VAL A 71 -4.95 8.78 10.18
C VAL A 71 -4.67 7.60 11.10
N CYS A 72 -5.53 6.57 11.10
CA CYS A 72 -5.36 5.40 11.97
C CYS A 72 -4.12 4.56 11.64
N ASN A 73 -3.62 4.64 10.40
CA ASN A 73 -2.42 3.92 9.96
C ASN A 73 -1.17 4.80 9.96
N ASP A 74 -1.20 5.98 10.61
CA ASP A 74 -0.11 6.97 10.60
C ASP A 74 0.43 7.28 9.19
N ASN A 75 -0.48 7.26 8.22
CA ASN A 75 -0.24 7.40 6.78
C ASN A 75 -0.74 8.74 6.24
N LEU A 76 -0.92 9.75 7.10
CA LEU A 76 -1.33 11.07 6.69
C LEU A 76 -0.24 11.67 5.80
N GLN A 77 -0.59 12.11 4.60
CA GLN A 77 0.36 12.79 3.70
C GLN A 77 0.55 14.25 4.14
N SER A 78 0.95 14.47 5.40
CA SER A 78 1.37 15.79 5.86
C SER A 78 2.79 16.08 5.39
N ALA A 79 3.12 17.35 5.18
CA ALA A 79 4.48 17.77 4.82
C ALA A 79 5.53 17.19 5.78
N GLU A 80 5.23 17.18 7.09
CA GLU A 80 6.11 16.62 8.11
C GLU A 80 6.30 15.10 7.99
N GLN A 81 5.25 14.34 7.66
CA GLN A 81 5.36 12.89 7.44
C GLN A 81 6.06 12.56 6.11
N LEU A 82 5.90 13.40 5.09
CA LEU A 82 6.62 13.26 3.82
C LEU A 82 8.12 13.52 4.00
N VAL A 83 8.49 14.54 4.77
CA VAL A 83 9.90 14.80 5.14
C VAL A 83 10.50 13.61 5.91
N LYS A 84 9.76 13.01 6.86
CA LYS A 84 10.20 11.77 7.56
C LYS A 84 10.41 10.59 6.61
N ARG A 85 9.73 10.57 5.46
CA ARG A 85 9.86 9.54 4.42
C ARG A 85 10.90 9.89 3.35
N ILE A 86 11.78 10.87 3.62
CA ILE A 86 12.84 11.30 2.70
C ILE A 86 12.26 11.82 1.38
N TRP A 87 11.10 12.49 1.44
CA TRP A 87 10.55 13.16 0.27
C TRP A 87 11.24 14.50 0.06
N SER A 88 11.80 14.71 -1.14
CA SER A 88 12.59 15.89 -1.52
C SER A 88 11.77 17.12 -1.92
N GLY A 89 10.47 17.12 -1.63
CA GLY A 89 9.60 18.22 -2.01
C GLY A 89 9.87 19.48 -1.21
N ASN A 90 9.76 20.63 -1.87
CA ASN A 90 9.87 21.94 -1.23
C ASN A 90 8.56 22.25 -0.48
N ILE A 91 8.67 22.72 0.76
CA ILE A 91 7.53 23.14 1.60
C ILE A 91 7.20 24.60 1.32
#